data_AF-A0A3D4D3Q3-F1
#
_entry.id   AF-A0A3D4D3Q3-F1
#
_cell.length_a   1.000
_cell.length_b   1.000
_cell.length_c   1.000
_cell.angle_alpha   90.00
_cell.angle_beta   90.00
_cell.angle_gamma   90.00
#
_symmetry.space_group_name_H-M   'P 1'
#
loop_
_entity.id
_entity.type
_entity.pdbx_description
1 polymer ?
#
loop_
_entity_poly.entity_id
_entity_poly.type
_entity_poly.pdbx_seq_one_letter_code
_entity_poly.pdbx_strand_id
1 'polypeptide(L)'
;MPDAPSARQPSSEAEGTHTARGGAGDQPDKASGFTGEPIGGNDAENDSSWKPAQQKSIPPQWLPPWAGKILRFGFRTAMICIILIIGVGAFYFTASLSYDIGEIQKMPERSVIFDIDGKELATLHGENRRLISRMEIPDFFVSALEAREDKRFFTHSGVDIRGILRATMRNASDMSFTQGASTLTMQLARNSFNLREKSLHRKLVEIAIALRIEASYSKDEILSAYVNRIYFGSGCHGLEEASRRYFGVSATDLTRRQCALLVGIIRAPHACSPLRALEKATLQQDEVLARMVTEKSLSPEEASRIQSSDLGLSPPGGSTGGNRALQAVRRHFEELIDARDIRNGGLRLQSTISSNTQELLEGEAQALLEKIPGSPEIAVVCIDTRTGAIRGIVGGRATGNTSFNRALDARRDLGEIFTPFVYAAAAERGIKPRQGQPVTLGRELGTEDLIRLAERFGFRGPFLEGDDLFRGGVSATPLEVAAASAALTAEGQKPRTYFLRKLLDSDGNQILSIEPSSKSAFAPAAMRAALETHFPDNQPPFLLGTSLSKTDAWAVWLGSERTTCLWIGYDTPTRLDSPDILLSTLRDSIQRLGAAQPKLASASSAKK
;
A
#
# COMPACT_ATOMS: atom_id res chain seq x y z
N MET A 1 13.07 41.20 -1.19
CA MET A 1 13.72 42.24 -0.37
C MET A 1 13.61 41.86 1.10
N PRO A 2 14.54 42.29 1.95
CA PRO A 2 14.74 41.76 3.30
C PRO A 2 14.18 42.72 4.36
N ASP A 3 14.38 42.42 5.65
CA ASP A 3 15.31 43.22 6.48
C ASP A 3 15.44 42.70 7.92
N ALA A 4 16.67 42.70 8.41
CA ALA A 4 17.01 42.78 9.82
C ALA A 4 17.45 44.21 10.13
N PRO A 5 17.47 44.64 11.40
CA PRO A 5 18.68 45.36 11.84
C PRO A 5 19.14 45.00 13.26
N SER A 6 20.23 45.66 13.67
CA SER A 6 21.11 45.30 14.78
C SER A 6 21.37 46.47 15.74
N ALA A 7 21.77 46.13 16.97
CA ALA A 7 22.55 46.92 17.95
C ALA A 7 21.94 48.17 18.62
N ARG A 8 22.06 48.25 19.97
CA ARG A 8 23.13 49.04 20.65
C ARG A 8 23.16 48.87 22.18
N GLN A 9 24.35 49.13 22.74
CA GLN A 9 24.75 49.39 24.14
C GLN A 9 24.23 50.78 24.65
N PRO A 10 24.51 51.32 25.88
CA PRO A 10 25.65 51.07 26.81
C PRO A 10 25.41 51.17 28.36
N SER A 11 26.51 51.02 29.14
CA SER A 11 26.87 51.71 30.43
C SER A 11 25.94 51.60 31.68
N SER A 12 26.37 51.82 32.93
CA SER A 12 27.67 51.79 33.67
C SER A 12 27.36 51.99 35.18
N GLU A 13 28.29 51.62 36.09
CA GLU A 13 28.33 52.05 37.52
C GLU A 13 27.12 51.64 38.41
N ALA A 14 27.12 51.64 39.74
CA ALA A 14 28.16 51.68 40.80
C ALA A 14 27.81 50.53 41.80
N GLU A 15 28.31 50.36 43.03
CA GLU A 15 29.28 51.01 43.93
C GLU A 15 29.80 49.93 44.94
N GLY A 16 30.53 50.26 46.01
CA GLY A 16 30.70 49.36 47.16
C GLY A 16 32.04 49.37 47.90
N THR A 17 32.45 50.51 48.45
CA THR A 17 33.61 50.62 49.36
C THR A 17 33.32 50.10 50.78
N HIS A 18 34.27 49.42 51.45
CA HIS A 18 34.92 49.88 52.70
C HIS A 18 35.80 48.83 53.43
N THR A 19 37.07 49.20 53.72
CA THR A 19 37.88 48.95 54.96
C THR A 19 38.13 47.53 55.52
N ALA A 20 39.22 47.22 56.24
CA ALA A 20 40.55 47.83 56.46
C ALA A 20 41.44 46.87 57.33
N ARG A 21 42.75 47.17 57.45
CA ARG A 21 43.81 46.48 58.24
C ARG A 21 44.25 45.10 57.70
N GLY A 22 45.53 44.69 57.80
CA GLY A 22 46.74 45.40 58.27
C GLY A 22 47.82 44.42 58.80
N GLY A 23 49.10 44.65 58.46
CA GLY A 23 50.27 43.82 58.84
C GLY A 23 51.10 43.42 57.60
N ALA A 24 52.20 44.11 57.28
CA ALA A 24 53.56 43.93 57.86
C ALA A 24 54.13 42.53 57.49
N GLY A 25 55.02 42.41 56.51
CA GLY A 25 56.48 42.64 56.64
C GLY A 25 57.17 41.26 56.47
N ASP A 26 58.39 41.10 55.98
CA ASP A 26 59.46 42.05 55.65
C ASP A 26 60.28 41.53 54.44
N GLN A 27 61.24 42.31 53.95
CA GLN A 27 62.00 42.02 52.72
C GLN A 27 63.45 41.54 53.01
N PRO A 28 64.51 41.75 52.18
CA PRO A 28 65.35 40.67 51.66
C PRO A 28 66.76 40.62 52.31
N ASP A 29 67.68 39.76 51.83
CA ASP A 29 68.76 40.20 50.92
C ASP A 29 69.77 39.11 50.46
N LYS A 30 70.63 39.52 49.52
CA LYS A 30 71.71 38.77 48.84
C LYS A 30 72.97 38.57 49.73
N ALA A 31 73.85 37.62 49.37
CA ALA A 31 75.16 37.91 48.74
C ALA A 31 76.10 36.68 48.64
N SER A 32 77.10 36.78 47.74
CA SER A 32 78.44 36.11 47.67
C SER A 32 78.78 34.96 48.64
N GLY A 33 79.40 33.83 48.25
CA GLY A 33 80.18 33.51 47.05
C GLY A 33 81.69 33.44 47.32
N PHE A 34 82.30 32.24 47.33
CA PHE A 34 83.75 32.03 47.14
C PHE A 34 84.08 30.58 46.74
N THR A 35 85.31 30.36 46.25
CA THR A 35 85.83 29.14 45.59
C THR A 35 86.55 28.16 46.50
N GLY A 36 86.58 26.86 46.16
CA GLY A 36 87.51 25.89 46.77
C GLY A 36 87.35 24.42 46.36
N GLU A 37 88.17 23.96 45.41
CA GLU A 37 88.76 22.61 45.37
C GLU A 37 90.24 22.74 45.86
N PRO A 38 91.06 21.69 46.19
CA PRO A 38 90.98 20.29 45.73
C PRO A 38 91.47 19.17 46.71
N ILE A 39 91.62 17.95 46.17
CA ILE A 39 92.49 16.81 46.59
C ILE A 39 92.07 15.89 47.76
N GLY A 40 91.86 14.60 47.44
CA GLY A 40 92.58 13.50 48.12
C GLY A 40 91.75 12.42 48.84
N GLY A 41 92.08 11.15 48.58
CA GLY A 41 91.72 10.01 49.46
C GLY A 41 91.11 8.81 48.75
N ASN A 42 91.88 7.71 48.63
CA ASN A 42 91.29 6.36 48.56
C ASN A 42 90.75 6.00 49.95
N ASP A 43 89.66 5.25 50.03
CA ASP A 43 89.72 3.83 50.42
C ASP A 43 88.33 3.18 50.30
N ALA A 44 88.30 1.85 50.29
CA ALA A 44 87.12 1.06 49.96
C ALA A 44 86.21 0.83 51.18
N GLU A 45 84.89 0.77 50.96
CA GLU A 45 84.15 -0.45 51.28
C GLU A 45 82.78 -0.56 50.57
N ASN A 46 82.53 -1.77 50.08
CA ASN A 46 81.27 -2.43 49.74
C ASN A 46 79.95 -1.71 50.05
N ASP A 47 79.19 -1.29 49.02
CA ASP A 47 77.72 -1.28 49.11
C ASP A 47 77.05 -1.84 47.85
N SER A 48 75.99 -2.61 48.08
CA SER A 48 75.28 -3.43 47.12
C SER A 48 74.37 -2.60 46.22
N SER A 49 74.69 -2.53 44.93
CA SER A 49 73.77 -1.96 43.92
C SER A 49 73.59 -2.88 42.71
N TRP A 50 72.83 -3.95 42.92
CA TRP A 50 72.17 -4.66 41.82
C TRP A 50 71.18 -3.70 41.14
N LYS A 51 71.64 -3.02 40.09
CA LYS A 51 70.76 -2.33 39.15
C LYS A 51 70.38 -3.37 38.08
N PRO A 52 69.10 -3.69 37.88
CA PRO A 52 68.72 -4.52 36.76
C PRO A 52 69.13 -3.78 35.49
N ALA A 53 69.96 -4.42 34.66
CA ALA A 53 70.16 -3.95 33.31
C ALA A 53 68.79 -3.96 32.63
N GLN A 54 68.20 -2.78 32.40
CA GLN A 54 67.04 -2.65 31.53
C GLN A 54 67.49 -2.99 30.11
N GLN A 55 67.50 -4.29 29.82
CA GLN A 55 67.70 -4.83 28.50
C GLN A 55 66.52 -4.40 27.63
N LYS A 56 66.60 -3.19 27.09
CA LYS A 56 65.72 -2.74 26.00
C LYS A 56 65.86 -3.79 24.92
N SER A 57 64.79 -4.57 24.72
CA SER A 57 64.71 -5.58 23.68
C SER A 57 64.82 -4.86 22.34
N ILE A 58 66.03 -4.82 21.79
CA ILE A 58 66.29 -4.30 20.45
C ILE A 58 65.53 -5.24 19.51
N PRO A 59 64.48 -4.77 18.81
CA PRO A 59 63.75 -5.64 17.90
C PRO A 59 64.66 -6.07 16.76
N PRO A 60 64.44 -7.26 16.16
CA PRO A 60 65.25 -7.78 15.06
C PRO A 60 65.48 -6.74 13.96
N GLN A 61 66.76 -6.45 13.66
CA GLN A 61 67.20 -5.35 12.77
C GLN A 61 66.92 -5.57 11.26
N TRP A 62 66.03 -6.51 10.92
CA TRP A 62 65.75 -6.93 9.55
C TRP A 62 64.59 -6.14 8.91
N LEU A 63 63.95 -5.25 9.68
CA LEU A 63 62.90 -4.33 9.22
C LEU A 63 63.43 -2.89 9.21
N PRO A 64 63.33 -2.17 8.08
CA PRO A 64 63.83 -0.81 8.01
C PRO A 64 63.03 0.15 8.92
N PRO A 65 63.63 1.23 9.45
CA PRO A 65 63.03 2.05 10.51
C PRO A 65 61.73 2.77 10.12
N TRP A 66 61.42 2.89 8.83
CA TRP A 66 60.13 3.38 8.34
C TRP A 66 59.00 2.35 8.48
N ALA A 67 59.28 1.04 8.35
CA ALA A 67 58.27 -0.02 8.48
C ALA A 67 57.66 -0.06 9.89
N GLY A 68 58.48 0.13 10.94
CA GLY A 68 57.99 0.22 12.32
C GLY A 68 57.09 1.44 12.59
N LYS A 69 57.28 2.55 11.86
CA LYS A 69 56.39 3.72 11.92
C LYS A 69 55.07 3.45 11.20
N ILE A 70 55.11 2.83 10.02
CA ILE A 70 53.91 2.42 9.26
C ILE A 70 53.07 1.41 10.06
N LEU A 71 53.69 0.39 10.66
CA LEU A 71 52.99 -0.63 11.43
C LEU A 71 52.31 -0.03 12.67
N ARG A 72 52.97 0.88 13.39
CA ARG A 72 52.39 1.60 14.54
C ARG A 72 51.28 2.57 14.13
N PHE A 73 51.41 3.22 12.97
CA PHE A 73 50.35 4.07 12.41
C PHE A 73 49.13 3.23 12.04
N GLY A 74 49.31 2.14 11.29
CA GLY A 74 48.26 1.18 10.93
C GLY A 74 47.58 0.54 12.14
N PHE A 75 48.32 0.21 13.19
CA PHE A 75 47.75 -0.28 14.45
C PHE A 75 46.90 0.80 15.16
N ARG A 76 47.40 2.05 15.23
CA ARG A 76 46.64 3.16 15.83
C ARG A 76 45.37 3.48 15.05
N THR A 77 45.43 3.53 13.73
CA THR A 77 44.24 3.76 12.89
C THR A 77 43.26 2.59 13.01
N ALA A 78 43.73 1.34 13.01
CA ALA A 78 42.87 0.18 13.27
C ALA A 78 42.19 0.26 14.65
N MET A 79 42.92 0.65 15.70
CA MET A 79 42.37 0.79 17.05
C MET A 79 41.31 1.92 17.12
N ILE A 80 41.56 3.05 16.46
CA ILE A 80 40.58 4.15 16.35
C ILE A 80 39.33 3.69 15.59
N CYS A 81 39.49 2.95 14.48
CA CYS A 81 38.37 2.37 13.74
C CYS A 81 37.57 1.36 14.60
N ILE A 82 38.23 0.52 15.39
CA ILE A 82 37.57 -0.41 16.31
C ILE A 82 36.77 0.36 17.38
N ILE A 83 37.35 1.39 18.00
CA ILE A 83 36.66 2.23 18.98
C ILE A 83 35.46 2.93 18.34
N LEU A 84 35.59 3.43 17.11
CA LEU A 84 34.48 4.05 16.37
C LEU A 84 33.38 3.03 16.07
N ILE A 85 33.72 1.81 15.63
CA ILE A 85 32.76 0.73 15.37
C ILE A 85 32.03 0.32 16.66
N ILE A 86 32.74 0.23 17.80
CA ILE A 86 32.14 -0.05 19.11
C ILE A 86 31.22 1.08 19.53
N GLY A 87 31.64 2.35 19.39
CA GLY A 87 30.82 3.52 19.72
C GLY A 87 29.55 3.62 18.87
N VAL A 88 29.65 3.37 17.56
CA VAL A 88 28.49 3.26 16.65
C VAL A 88 27.60 2.09 17.06
N GLY A 89 28.17 0.90 17.30
CA GLY A 89 27.42 -0.28 17.73
C GLY A 89 26.66 -0.06 19.04
N ALA A 90 27.31 0.53 20.04
CA ALA A 90 26.70 0.90 21.31
C ALA A 90 25.59 1.94 21.14
N PHE A 91 25.82 3.00 20.34
CA PHE A 91 24.80 4.00 20.02
C PHE A 91 23.54 3.38 19.40
N TYR A 92 23.70 2.53 18.38
CA TYR A 92 22.56 1.87 17.72
C TYR A 92 21.91 0.80 18.61
N PHE A 93 22.66 0.12 19.48
CA PHE A 93 22.10 -0.80 20.48
C PHE A 93 21.24 -0.03 21.49
N THR A 94 21.73 1.07 22.07
CA THR A 94 20.95 1.93 22.97
C THR A 94 19.74 2.53 22.26
N ALA A 95 19.89 3.03 21.04
CA ALA A 95 18.78 3.54 20.24
C ALA A 95 17.73 2.46 19.94
N SER A 96 18.14 1.19 19.80
CA SER A 96 17.21 0.09 19.59
C SER A 96 16.34 -0.22 20.82
N LEU A 97 16.72 0.21 22.04
CA LEU A 97 15.96 -0.08 23.27
C LEU A 97 14.58 0.61 23.31
N SER A 98 14.34 1.65 22.50
CA SER A 98 13.03 2.28 22.37
C SER A 98 11.98 1.39 21.66
N TYR A 99 12.41 0.31 21.01
CA TYR A 99 11.53 -0.65 20.36
C TYR A 99 11.23 -1.84 21.28
N ASP A 100 9.94 -2.09 21.54
CA ASP A 100 9.48 -3.27 22.26
C ASP A 100 9.56 -4.51 21.35
N ILE A 101 10.48 -5.43 21.67
CA ILE A 101 10.66 -6.67 20.92
C ILE A 101 9.50 -7.67 21.14
N GLY A 102 8.67 -7.48 22.18
CA GLY A 102 7.45 -8.27 22.40
C GLY A 102 6.43 -8.16 21.26
N GLU A 103 6.47 -7.06 20.49
CA GLU A 103 5.64 -6.85 19.29
C GLU A 103 5.83 -7.93 18.22
N ILE A 104 6.94 -8.69 18.22
CA ILE A 104 7.15 -9.76 17.22
C ILE A 104 6.35 -11.04 17.50
N GLN A 105 5.80 -11.22 18.70
CA GLN A 105 4.95 -12.37 19.03
C GLN A 105 3.45 -12.07 18.97
N LYS A 106 3.04 -10.79 19.05
CA LYS A 106 1.63 -10.38 18.92
C LYS A 106 1.09 -10.71 17.53
N MET A 107 -0.23 -10.85 17.39
CA MET A 107 -0.84 -11.09 16.09
C MET A 107 -0.76 -9.80 15.25
N PRO A 108 -0.23 -9.84 14.01
CA PRO A 108 -0.19 -8.65 13.16
C PRO A 108 -1.59 -8.11 12.88
N GLU A 109 -1.78 -6.80 13.03
CA GLU A 109 -3.06 -6.15 12.83
C GLU A 109 -3.65 -6.49 11.45
N ARG A 110 -4.96 -6.77 11.43
CA ARG A 110 -5.68 -7.05 10.17
C ARG A 110 -5.89 -5.76 9.41
N SER A 111 -5.80 -5.83 8.09
CA SER A 111 -6.09 -4.68 7.25
C SER A 111 -7.61 -4.54 7.10
N VAL A 112 -8.17 -3.42 7.60
CA VAL A 112 -9.61 -3.16 7.72
C VAL A 112 -10.05 -2.04 6.79
N ILE A 113 -11.16 -2.27 6.10
CA ILE A 113 -11.91 -1.28 5.33
C ILE A 113 -13.00 -0.71 6.24
N PHE A 114 -13.04 0.61 6.34
CA PHE A 114 -14.05 1.38 7.06
C PHE A 114 -14.96 2.12 6.09
N ASP A 115 -16.21 2.36 6.46
CA ASP A 115 -17.10 3.29 5.77
C ASP A 115 -16.69 4.75 6.02
N ILE A 116 -17.43 5.69 5.43
CA ILE A 116 -17.21 7.13 5.63
C ILE A 116 -17.38 7.57 7.08
N ASP A 117 -18.25 6.90 7.82
CA ASP A 117 -18.63 7.21 9.20
C ASP A 117 -17.69 6.53 10.23
N GLY A 118 -16.82 5.62 9.77
CA GLY A 118 -15.81 4.94 10.56
C GLY A 118 -16.21 3.54 11.06
N LYS A 119 -17.36 3.01 10.63
CA LYS A 119 -17.79 1.62 10.92
C LYS A 119 -16.96 0.66 10.08
N GLU A 120 -16.55 -0.47 10.66
CA GLU A 120 -15.88 -1.54 9.92
C GLU A 120 -16.85 -2.14 8.89
N LEU A 121 -16.47 -2.07 7.61
CA LEU A 121 -17.21 -2.64 6.49
C LEU A 121 -16.74 -4.06 6.18
N ALA A 122 -15.42 -4.25 6.09
CA ALA A 122 -14.82 -5.50 5.64
C ALA A 122 -13.35 -5.60 6.07
N THR A 123 -12.83 -6.81 6.15
CA THR A 123 -11.38 -7.07 6.20
C THR A 123 -10.84 -7.31 4.78
N LEU A 124 -9.61 -6.88 4.49
CA LEU A 124 -8.96 -7.27 3.23
C LEU A 124 -8.66 -8.77 3.18
N HIS A 125 -8.16 -9.38 4.27
CA HIS A 125 -7.86 -10.82 4.32
C HIS A 125 -8.05 -11.36 5.74
N GLY A 126 -8.72 -12.51 5.83
CA GLY A 126 -8.96 -13.27 7.06
C GLY A 126 -9.89 -12.57 8.05
N GLU A 127 -11.14 -13.01 8.18
CA GLU A 127 -11.97 -12.65 9.33
C GLU A 127 -11.33 -13.15 10.63
N ASN A 128 -10.82 -14.39 10.59
CA ASN A 128 -10.15 -15.11 11.67
C ASN A 128 -8.69 -15.39 11.30
N ARG A 129 -7.82 -14.39 11.45
CA ARG A 129 -6.37 -14.61 11.36
C ARG A 129 -5.93 -15.60 12.45
N ARG A 130 -5.10 -16.58 12.06
CA ARG A 130 -4.48 -17.56 12.96
C ARG A 130 -2.97 -17.41 12.90
N LEU A 131 -2.32 -17.32 14.05
CA LEU A 131 -0.88 -17.50 14.15
C LEU A 131 -0.56 -18.99 14.05
N ILE A 132 0.30 -19.37 13.11
CA ILE A 132 0.86 -20.73 13.04
C ILE A 132 2.19 -20.80 13.80
N SER A 133 2.37 -21.87 14.57
CA SER A 133 3.61 -22.20 15.28
C SER A 133 4.58 -22.94 14.36
N ARG A 134 5.85 -23.07 14.78
CA ARG A 134 6.88 -23.85 14.08
C ARG A 134 6.44 -25.26 13.69
N MET A 135 5.67 -25.92 14.55
CA MET A 135 5.19 -27.30 14.35
C MET A 135 4.14 -27.42 13.23
N GLU A 136 3.50 -26.31 12.86
CA GLU A 136 2.50 -26.23 11.81
C GLU A 136 3.09 -25.78 10.46
N ILE A 137 4.35 -25.32 10.44
CA ILE A 137 5.06 -24.92 9.22
C ILE A 137 5.71 -26.17 8.61
N PRO A 138 5.40 -26.54 7.35
CA PRO A 138 6.00 -27.70 6.70
C PRO A 138 7.53 -27.60 6.62
N ASP A 139 8.24 -28.66 6.99
CA ASP A 139 9.72 -28.65 6.99
C ASP A 139 10.31 -28.40 5.59
N PHE A 140 9.60 -28.77 4.53
CA PHE A 140 10.00 -28.43 3.17
C PHE A 140 9.94 -26.91 2.90
N PHE A 141 8.95 -26.20 3.45
CA PHE A 141 8.88 -24.73 3.38
C PHE A 141 10.08 -24.10 4.10
N VAL A 142 10.44 -24.61 5.29
CA VAL A 142 11.61 -24.14 6.04
C VAL A 142 12.89 -24.37 5.23
N SER A 143 13.09 -25.58 4.71
CA SER A 143 14.26 -25.97 3.91
C SER A 143 14.41 -25.14 2.64
N ALA A 144 13.30 -24.85 1.95
CA ALA A 144 13.26 -23.99 0.78
C ALA A 144 13.58 -22.53 1.13
N LEU A 145 13.04 -22.02 2.24
CA LEU A 145 13.29 -20.66 2.73
C LEU A 145 14.75 -20.46 3.10
N GLU A 146 15.37 -21.40 3.80
CA GLU A 146 16.81 -21.36 4.10
C GLU A 146 17.66 -21.39 2.83
N ALA A 147 17.37 -22.29 1.89
CA ALA A 147 18.14 -22.39 0.64
C ALA A 147 18.11 -21.08 -0.19
N ARG A 148 16.96 -20.39 -0.20
CA ARG A 148 16.70 -19.18 -1.02
C ARG A 148 17.09 -17.87 -0.33
N GLU A 149 16.68 -17.67 0.91
CA GLU A 149 16.83 -16.39 1.64
C GLU A 149 18.02 -16.39 2.60
N ASP A 150 18.17 -17.42 3.44
CA ASP A 150 19.14 -17.40 4.54
C ASP A 150 19.69 -18.80 4.89
N LYS A 151 20.70 -19.23 4.14
CA LYS A 151 21.29 -20.58 4.26
C LYS A 151 21.80 -20.92 5.67
N ARG A 152 22.07 -19.91 6.49
CA ARG A 152 22.69 -20.09 7.81
C ARG A 152 21.79 -19.67 8.96
N PHE A 153 20.48 -19.54 8.71
CA PHE A 153 19.52 -19.04 9.67
C PHE A 153 19.68 -19.70 11.05
N PHE A 154 19.66 -21.02 11.17
CA PHE A 154 19.83 -21.70 12.47
C PHE A 154 21.23 -21.60 13.12
N THR A 155 22.23 -21.03 12.43
CA THR A 155 23.65 -21.05 12.86
C THR A 155 24.27 -19.68 13.16
N HIS A 156 23.69 -18.57 12.69
CA HIS A 156 24.15 -17.22 13.01
C HIS A 156 23.30 -16.60 14.13
N SER A 157 23.80 -15.58 14.81
CA SER A 157 23.04 -14.79 15.79
C SER A 157 22.64 -13.45 15.18
N GLY A 158 21.48 -13.39 14.51
CA GLY A 158 20.94 -12.18 13.89
C GLY A 158 21.57 -11.72 12.58
N VAL A 159 22.90 -11.78 12.45
CA VAL A 159 23.64 -11.29 11.27
C VAL A 159 24.64 -12.33 10.76
N ASP A 160 24.53 -12.74 9.50
CA ASP A 160 25.52 -13.61 8.87
C ASP A 160 26.76 -12.82 8.40
N ILE A 161 27.69 -12.57 9.33
CA ILE A 161 28.97 -11.89 9.07
C ILE A 161 29.78 -12.60 7.95
N ARG A 162 29.78 -13.94 7.96
CA ARG A 162 30.46 -14.75 6.94
C ARG A 162 29.73 -14.67 5.58
N GLY A 163 28.44 -14.36 5.58
CA GLY A 163 27.60 -14.17 4.40
C GLY A 163 27.85 -12.80 3.78
N ILE A 164 27.84 -11.75 4.61
CA ILE A 164 28.23 -10.39 4.24
C ILE A 164 29.63 -10.39 3.62
N LEU A 165 30.64 -10.95 4.29
CA LEU A 165 32.01 -10.96 3.78
C LEU A 165 32.12 -11.67 2.42
N ARG A 166 31.45 -12.80 2.25
CA ARG A 166 31.39 -13.54 0.97
C ARG A 166 30.69 -12.74 -0.13
N ALA A 167 29.58 -12.07 0.19
CA ALA A 167 28.84 -11.24 -0.74
C ALA A 167 29.65 -10.00 -1.15
N THR A 168 30.36 -9.35 -0.21
CA THR A 168 31.27 -8.24 -0.51
C THR A 168 32.40 -8.68 -1.44
N MET A 169 33.02 -9.84 -1.19
CA MET A 169 34.06 -10.40 -2.07
C MET A 169 33.55 -10.70 -3.49
N ARG A 170 32.34 -11.27 -3.63
CA ARG A 170 31.72 -11.51 -4.95
C ARG A 170 31.27 -10.24 -5.67
N ASN A 171 30.63 -9.30 -4.97
CA ASN A 171 30.20 -8.05 -5.60
C ASN A 171 31.43 -7.22 -6.09
N ALA A 172 32.59 -7.40 -5.44
CA ALA A 172 33.86 -6.82 -5.90
C ALA A 172 34.48 -7.53 -7.12
N SER A 173 34.25 -8.84 -7.32
CA SER A 173 34.68 -9.56 -8.53
C SER A 173 33.72 -9.36 -9.70
N ASP A 174 32.43 -9.30 -9.43
CA ASP A 174 31.38 -9.41 -10.46
C ASP A 174 30.86 -8.04 -10.93
N MET A 175 31.46 -6.94 -10.43
CA MET A 175 31.11 -5.52 -10.66
C MET A 175 29.62 -5.16 -10.54
N SER A 176 28.81 -6.04 -9.94
CA SER A 176 27.35 -5.89 -9.84
C SER A 176 26.89 -6.11 -8.40
N PHE A 177 26.11 -5.16 -7.87
CA PHE A 177 25.56 -5.20 -6.51
C PHE A 177 24.26 -6.04 -6.47
N THR A 178 24.34 -7.31 -6.86
CA THR A 178 23.17 -8.19 -7.06
C THR A 178 22.79 -9.04 -5.85
N GLN A 179 23.71 -9.31 -4.92
CA GLN A 179 23.42 -10.11 -3.72
C GLN A 179 23.14 -9.23 -2.48
N GLY A 180 21.91 -9.32 -1.95
CA GLY A 180 21.49 -8.65 -0.71
C GLY A 180 21.82 -9.46 0.53
N ALA A 181 22.66 -8.94 1.41
CA ALA A 181 23.14 -9.64 2.62
C ALA A 181 22.26 -9.40 3.87
N SER A 182 20.94 -9.59 3.75
CA SER A 182 19.99 -9.41 4.87
C SER A 182 19.43 -10.75 5.34
N THR A 183 19.61 -11.08 6.62
CA THR A 183 19.10 -12.31 7.26
C THR A 183 17.59 -12.26 7.50
N LEU A 184 16.96 -13.42 7.75
CA LEU A 184 15.53 -13.49 8.10
C LEU A 184 15.19 -12.62 9.32
N THR A 185 16.05 -12.61 10.35
CA THR A 185 15.86 -11.80 11.56
C THR A 185 15.93 -10.29 11.28
N MET A 186 16.82 -9.85 10.39
CA MET A 186 16.87 -8.45 9.96
C MET A 186 15.65 -8.07 9.11
N GLN A 187 15.13 -9.00 8.29
CA GLN A 187 13.88 -8.81 7.56
C GLN A 187 12.67 -8.74 8.51
N LEU A 188 12.62 -9.58 9.55
CA LEU A 188 11.62 -9.54 10.61
C LEU A 188 11.65 -8.19 11.35
N ALA A 189 12.82 -7.74 11.82
CA ALA A 189 12.98 -6.45 12.49
C ALA A 189 12.48 -5.27 11.63
N ARG A 190 12.86 -5.24 10.34
CA ARG A 190 12.41 -4.22 9.38
C ARG A 190 10.89 -4.20 9.23
N ASN A 191 10.27 -5.37 9.15
CA ASN A 191 8.84 -5.51 8.90
C ASN A 191 7.99 -5.25 10.17
N SER A 192 8.46 -5.70 11.35
CA SER A 192 7.73 -5.52 12.63
C SER A 192 7.73 -4.08 13.13
N PHE A 193 8.81 -3.31 12.90
CA PHE A 193 8.94 -1.93 13.39
C PHE A 193 8.79 -0.88 12.29
N ASN A 194 8.18 -1.26 11.17
CA ASN A 194 7.82 -0.39 10.05
C ASN A 194 8.95 0.59 9.66
N LEU A 195 10.16 0.08 9.51
CA LEU A 195 11.35 0.91 9.33
C LEU A 195 11.41 1.45 7.88
N ARG A 196 10.81 2.63 7.66
CA ARG A 196 10.37 3.10 6.33
C ARG A 196 11.52 3.48 5.39
N GLU A 197 12.44 4.34 5.82
CA GLU A 197 13.42 4.96 4.92
C GLU A 197 14.62 4.07 4.57
N LYS A 198 14.96 3.96 3.28
CA LYS A 198 16.15 3.22 2.81
C LYS A 198 17.44 4.02 3.12
N SER A 199 17.92 3.95 4.35
CA SER A 199 19.14 4.62 4.80
C SER A 199 20.13 3.68 5.51
N LEU A 200 21.40 4.08 5.59
CA LEU A 200 22.41 3.38 6.41
C LEU A 200 22.04 3.39 7.89
N HIS A 201 21.45 4.49 8.37
CA HIS A 201 20.90 4.59 9.73
C HIS A 201 19.88 3.49 9.98
N ARG A 202 18.87 3.35 9.10
CA ARG A 202 17.89 2.26 9.19
C ARG A 202 18.57 0.90 9.24
N LYS A 203 19.59 0.67 8.41
CA LYS A 203 20.27 -0.63 8.34
C LYS A 203 20.99 -1.00 9.63
N LEU A 204 21.53 -0.01 10.35
CA LEU A 204 22.16 -0.21 11.66
C LEU A 204 21.11 -0.43 12.76
N VAL A 205 19.95 0.24 12.69
CA VAL A 205 18.79 -0.06 13.56
C VAL A 205 18.25 -1.48 13.33
N GLU A 206 18.07 -1.91 12.06
CA GLU A 206 17.69 -3.28 11.70
C GLU A 206 18.63 -4.32 12.35
N ILE A 207 19.95 -4.08 12.30
CA ILE A 207 20.97 -4.96 12.89
C ILE A 207 20.86 -4.98 14.42
N ALA A 208 20.77 -3.82 15.07
CA ALA A 208 20.69 -3.74 16.53
C ALA A 208 19.42 -4.43 17.08
N ILE A 209 18.27 -4.21 16.43
CA ILE A 209 17.02 -4.90 16.78
C ILE A 209 17.13 -6.41 16.52
N ALA A 210 17.69 -6.85 15.38
CA ALA A 210 17.86 -8.27 15.08
C ALA A 210 18.75 -8.97 16.12
N LEU A 211 19.81 -8.33 16.60
CA LEU A 211 20.66 -8.86 17.69
C LEU A 211 19.90 -8.96 19.02
N ARG A 212 19.02 -8.00 19.35
CA ARG A 212 18.14 -8.10 20.53
C ARG A 212 17.12 -9.23 20.40
N ILE A 213 16.47 -9.36 19.25
CA ILE A 213 15.52 -10.45 18.97
C ILE A 213 16.19 -11.81 19.19
N GLU A 214 17.39 -12.00 18.66
CA GLU A 214 18.13 -13.28 18.75
C GLU A 214 18.72 -13.56 20.15
N ALA A 215 18.83 -12.54 21.00
CA ALA A 215 19.19 -12.72 22.40
C ALA A 215 17.98 -13.06 23.30
N SER A 216 16.74 -12.86 22.81
CA SER A 216 15.51 -13.03 23.60
C SER A 216 14.58 -14.14 23.09
N TYR A 217 14.71 -14.56 21.83
CA TYR A 217 13.83 -15.55 21.20
C TYR A 217 14.62 -16.67 20.53
N SER A 218 14.07 -17.89 20.58
CA SER A 218 14.60 -19.04 19.87
C SER A 218 14.43 -18.90 18.35
N LYS A 219 15.20 -19.67 17.57
CA LYS A 219 15.10 -19.69 16.11
C LYS A 219 13.72 -20.08 15.60
N ASP A 220 13.04 -21.00 16.30
CA ASP A 220 11.70 -21.45 15.94
C ASP A 220 10.64 -20.39 16.22
N GLU A 221 10.78 -19.61 17.30
CA GLU A 221 9.94 -18.43 17.55
C GLU A 221 10.19 -17.32 16.53
N ILE A 222 11.45 -17.04 16.17
CA ILE A 222 11.81 -16.05 15.14
C ILE A 222 11.24 -16.46 13.78
N LEU A 223 11.36 -17.73 13.41
CA LEU A 223 10.81 -18.28 12.16
C LEU A 223 9.29 -18.20 12.17
N SER A 224 8.62 -18.57 13.27
CA SER A 224 7.17 -18.42 13.42
C SER A 224 6.74 -16.96 13.30
N ALA A 225 7.42 -16.04 13.99
CA ALA A 225 7.15 -14.60 13.94
C ALA A 225 7.32 -14.01 12.53
N TYR A 226 8.35 -14.46 11.79
CA TYR A 226 8.62 -14.09 10.40
C TYR A 226 7.53 -14.61 9.46
N VAL A 227 7.26 -15.91 9.50
CA VAL A 227 6.32 -16.59 8.58
C VAL A 227 4.88 -16.11 8.75
N ASN A 228 4.49 -15.63 9.95
CA ASN A 228 3.19 -14.98 10.18
C ASN A 228 3.11 -13.50 9.76
N ARG A 229 4.24 -12.84 9.45
CA ARG A 229 4.29 -11.39 9.13
C ARG A 229 4.55 -11.07 7.67
N ILE A 230 5.34 -11.90 6.99
CA ILE A 230 5.75 -11.61 5.61
C ILE A 230 4.56 -11.47 4.67
N TYR A 231 4.70 -10.54 3.74
CA TYR A 231 3.70 -10.25 2.72
C TYR A 231 3.92 -11.14 1.50
N PHE A 232 2.91 -11.93 1.13
CA PHE A 232 2.95 -12.87 0.00
C PHE A 232 2.32 -12.33 -1.27
N GLY A 233 1.75 -11.11 -1.26
CA GLY A 233 1.03 -10.55 -2.41
C GLY A 233 -0.47 -10.61 -2.22
N SER A 234 -1.22 -9.89 -3.07
CA SER A 234 -2.69 -9.91 -3.08
C SER A 234 -3.29 -9.73 -1.67
N GLY A 235 -2.80 -8.75 -0.91
CA GLY A 235 -3.25 -8.44 0.45
C GLY A 235 -2.91 -9.46 1.55
N CYS A 236 -2.24 -10.58 1.24
CA CYS A 236 -1.97 -11.66 2.18
C CYS A 236 -0.71 -11.42 3.02
N HIS A 237 -0.91 -11.40 4.34
CA HIS A 237 0.15 -11.38 5.35
C HIS A 237 0.13 -12.68 6.13
N GLY A 238 1.25 -13.38 6.18
CA GLY A 238 1.37 -14.66 6.83
C GLY A 238 1.11 -15.85 5.89
N LEU A 239 1.78 -16.97 6.18
CA LEU A 239 1.72 -18.18 5.35
C LEU A 239 0.34 -18.84 5.32
N GLU A 240 -0.37 -18.82 6.44
CA GLU A 240 -1.74 -19.36 6.56
C GLU A 240 -2.73 -18.62 5.65
N GLU A 241 -2.72 -17.29 5.68
CA GLU A 241 -3.55 -16.46 4.79
C GLU A 241 -3.20 -16.69 3.32
N ALA A 242 -1.90 -16.74 2.98
CA ALA A 242 -1.44 -17.00 1.62
C ALA A 242 -1.83 -18.41 1.12
N SER A 243 -1.70 -19.43 1.98
CA SER A 243 -2.11 -20.81 1.69
C SER A 243 -3.60 -20.90 1.37
N ARG A 244 -4.45 -20.33 2.24
CA ARG A 244 -5.90 -20.28 2.05
C ARG A 244 -6.28 -19.47 0.82
N ARG A 245 -5.61 -18.34 0.56
CA ARG A 245 -5.94 -17.44 -0.56
C ARG A 245 -5.56 -18.00 -1.93
N TYR A 246 -4.42 -18.68 -2.03
CA TYR A 246 -3.87 -19.17 -3.30
C TYR A 246 -4.23 -20.62 -3.60
N PHE A 247 -4.40 -21.48 -2.58
CA PHE A 247 -4.60 -22.91 -2.75
C PHE A 247 -5.86 -23.45 -2.03
N GLY A 248 -6.43 -22.70 -1.09
CA GLY A 248 -7.65 -23.11 -0.37
C GLY A 248 -7.41 -24.12 0.75
N VAL A 249 -6.15 -24.39 1.09
CA VAL A 249 -5.73 -25.36 2.12
C VAL A 249 -5.08 -24.67 3.33
N SER A 250 -5.00 -25.39 4.46
CA SER A 250 -4.22 -24.98 5.64
C SER A 250 -2.71 -24.91 5.31
N ALA A 251 -1.94 -24.03 5.96
CA ALA A 251 -0.48 -23.99 5.79
C ALA A 251 0.19 -25.34 6.14
N THR A 252 -0.41 -26.10 7.06
CA THR A 252 0.02 -27.47 7.43
C THR A 252 0.00 -28.44 6.26
N ASP A 253 -0.90 -28.22 5.29
CA ASP A 253 -1.25 -29.18 4.24
C ASP A 253 -0.64 -28.79 2.89
N LEU A 254 0.19 -27.75 2.86
CA LEU A 254 0.86 -27.25 1.67
C LEU A 254 1.73 -28.34 1.01
N THR A 255 1.52 -28.57 -0.28
CA THR A 255 2.39 -29.46 -1.05
C THR A 255 3.79 -28.85 -1.20
N ARG A 256 4.79 -29.70 -1.47
CA ARG A 256 6.17 -29.23 -1.72
C ARG A 256 6.25 -28.22 -2.86
N ARG A 257 5.42 -28.39 -3.89
CA ARG A 257 5.32 -27.46 -5.03
C ARG A 257 4.79 -26.10 -4.57
N GLN A 258 3.69 -26.10 -3.81
CA GLN A 258 3.10 -24.89 -3.24
C GLN A 258 4.08 -24.17 -2.31
N CYS A 259 4.79 -24.90 -1.44
CA CYS A 259 5.85 -24.36 -0.58
C CYS A 259 6.96 -23.65 -1.37
N ALA A 260 7.51 -24.29 -2.41
CA ALA A 260 8.57 -23.71 -3.24
C ALA A 260 8.10 -22.43 -3.96
N LEU A 261 6.85 -22.39 -4.42
CA LEU A 261 6.27 -21.18 -5.01
C LEU A 261 6.10 -20.05 -3.99
N LEU A 262 5.55 -20.37 -2.81
CA LEU A 262 5.36 -19.36 -1.76
C LEU A 262 6.70 -18.76 -1.30
N VAL A 263 7.76 -19.57 -1.18
CA VAL A 263 9.12 -19.06 -0.91
C VAL A 263 9.64 -18.20 -2.07
N GLY A 264 9.43 -18.63 -3.32
CA GLY A 264 9.89 -17.91 -4.51
C GLY A 264 9.33 -16.49 -4.61
N ILE A 265 8.07 -16.29 -4.27
CA ILE A 265 7.40 -14.98 -4.40
C ILE A 265 7.78 -13.97 -3.31
N ILE A 266 8.41 -14.36 -2.19
CA ILE A 266 8.74 -13.46 -1.05
C ILE A 266 9.50 -12.19 -1.48
N ARG A 267 10.40 -12.30 -2.46
CA ARG A 267 11.18 -11.13 -2.95
C ARG A 267 10.33 -10.13 -3.72
N ALA A 268 9.39 -10.64 -4.51
CA ALA A 268 8.61 -9.90 -5.49
C ALA A 268 7.10 -10.27 -5.42
N PRO A 269 6.45 -10.12 -4.25
CA PRO A 269 5.13 -10.69 -3.97
C PRO A 269 4.04 -10.18 -4.90
N HIS A 270 4.12 -8.92 -5.33
CA HIS A 270 3.20 -8.32 -6.29
C HIS A 270 3.47 -8.77 -7.73
N ALA A 271 4.73 -8.69 -8.16
CA ALA A 271 5.12 -8.95 -9.55
C ALA A 271 5.09 -10.45 -9.93
N CYS A 272 5.17 -11.33 -8.93
CA CYS A 272 5.12 -12.78 -9.06
C CYS A 272 3.88 -13.39 -8.39
N SER A 273 2.81 -12.62 -8.14
CA SER A 273 1.57 -13.17 -7.56
C SER A 273 0.97 -14.26 -8.47
N PRO A 274 0.71 -15.49 -7.96
CA PRO A 274 0.21 -16.61 -8.76
C PRO A 274 -1.13 -16.33 -9.46
N LEU A 275 -1.94 -15.44 -8.90
CA LEU A 275 -3.28 -15.08 -9.41
C LEU A 275 -3.25 -14.16 -10.63
N ARG A 276 -2.13 -13.46 -10.87
CA ARG A 276 -1.98 -12.50 -11.98
C ARG A 276 -0.81 -12.83 -12.91
N ALA A 277 0.22 -13.51 -12.41
CA ALA A 277 1.48 -13.74 -13.11
C ALA A 277 2.03 -15.15 -12.82
N LEU A 278 1.21 -16.19 -13.03
CA LEU A 278 1.55 -17.58 -12.73
C LEU A 278 2.88 -18.02 -13.37
N GLU A 279 3.16 -17.63 -14.63
CA GLU A 279 4.43 -17.93 -15.29
C GLU A 279 5.63 -17.39 -14.50
N LYS A 280 5.57 -16.14 -14.05
CA LYS A 280 6.63 -15.52 -13.22
C LYS A 280 6.73 -16.16 -11.84
N ALA A 281 5.60 -16.59 -11.25
CA ALA A 281 5.57 -17.33 -10.00
C ALA A 281 6.26 -18.71 -10.14
N THR A 282 6.01 -19.41 -11.24
CA THR A 282 6.63 -20.70 -11.58
C THR A 282 8.14 -20.56 -11.81
N LEU A 283 8.60 -19.53 -12.52
CA LEU A 283 10.03 -19.26 -12.67
C LEU A 283 10.73 -19.02 -11.31
N GLN A 284 10.07 -18.34 -10.37
CA GLN A 284 10.60 -18.18 -9.01
C GLN A 284 10.57 -19.49 -8.19
N GLN A 285 9.56 -20.35 -8.38
CA GLN A 285 9.53 -21.71 -7.83
C GLN A 285 10.71 -22.54 -8.34
N ASP A 286 10.99 -22.49 -9.65
CA ASP A 286 12.06 -23.25 -10.28
C ASP A 286 13.43 -22.78 -9.80
N GLU A 287 13.64 -21.47 -9.64
CA GLU A 287 14.83 -20.92 -9.00
C GLU A 287 15.03 -21.42 -7.55
N VAL A 288 13.95 -21.57 -6.77
CA VAL A 288 14.02 -22.12 -5.40
C VAL A 288 14.42 -23.60 -5.43
N LEU A 289 13.81 -24.41 -6.29
CA LEU A 289 14.12 -25.83 -6.41
C LEU A 289 15.55 -26.07 -6.91
N ALA A 290 16.00 -25.33 -7.94
CA ALA A 290 17.38 -25.37 -8.42
C ALA A 290 18.39 -24.96 -7.33
N ARG A 291 18.00 -24.02 -6.46
CA ARG A 291 18.81 -23.61 -5.30
C ARG A 291 18.91 -24.72 -4.26
N MET A 292 17.81 -25.40 -3.93
CA MET A 292 17.81 -26.56 -3.02
C MET A 292 18.67 -27.71 -3.54
N VAL A 293 18.65 -27.98 -4.85
CA VAL A 293 19.54 -28.97 -5.51
C VAL A 293 21.00 -28.55 -5.40
N THR A 294 21.32 -27.28 -5.67
CA THR A 294 22.68 -26.73 -5.53
C THR A 294 23.23 -26.89 -4.11
N GLU A 295 22.38 -26.69 -3.10
CA GLU A 295 22.74 -26.81 -1.69
C GLU A 295 22.64 -28.26 -1.15
N LYS A 296 22.34 -29.23 -2.02
CA LYS A 296 22.21 -30.68 -1.72
C LYS A 296 21.09 -31.05 -0.76
N SER A 297 20.09 -30.18 -0.61
CA SER A 297 18.87 -30.43 0.17
C SER A 297 17.81 -31.22 -0.61
N LEU A 298 18.01 -31.41 -1.92
CA LEU A 298 17.05 -32.03 -2.83
C LEU A 298 17.81 -32.71 -3.99
N SER A 299 17.33 -33.84 -4.52
CA SER A 299 17.91 -34.43 -5.74
C SER A 299 17.35 -33.77 -7.01
N PRO A 300 18.08 -33.76 -8.14
CA PRO A 300 17.55 -33.26 -9.40
C PRO A 300 16.25 -33.94 -9.84
N GLU A 301 16.15 -35.26 -9.62
CA GLU A 301 14.99 -36.09 -9.98
C GLU A 301 13.79 -35.80 -9.06
N GLU A 302 14.04 -35.45 -7.80
CA GLU A 302 13.00 -35.04 -6.86
C GLU A 302 12.52 -33.60 -7.15
N ALA A 303 13.41 -32.69 -7.53
CA ALA A 303 13.04 -31.37 -8.01
C ALA A 303 12.12 -31.45 -9.25
N SER A 304 12.50 -32.24 -10.26
CA SER A 304 11.68 -32.45 -11.47
C SER A 304 10.30 -33.02 -11.15
N ARG A 305 10.20 -33.97 -10.21
CA ARG A 305 8.90 -34.52 -9.76
C ARG A 305 8.03 -33.48 -9.04
N ILE A 306 8.64 -32.55 -8.30
CA ILE A 306 7.92 -31.46 -7.64
C ILE A 306 7.44 -30.42 -8.67
N GLN A 307 8.20 -30.15 -9.73
CA GLN A 307 7.78 -29.24 -10.81
C GLN A 307 6.58 -29.78 -11.60
N SER A 308 6.52 -31.09 -11.81
CA SER A 308 5.44 -31.74 -12.58
C SER A 308 4.16 -32.03 -11.78
N SER A 309 4.18 -31.95 -10.44
CA SER A 309 2.97 -32.19 -9.63
C SER A 309 1.95 -31.06 -9.78
N ASP A 310 0.67 -31.31 -9.54
CA ASP A 310 -0.34 -30.25 -9.60
C ASP A 310 -0.07 -29.17 -8.53
N LEU A 311 -0.30 -27.91 -8.92
CA LEU A 311 -0.18 -26.75 -8.04
C LEU A 311 -1.47 -26.50 -7.24
N GLY A 312 -2.63 -26.93 -7.76
CA GLY A 312 -3.91 -26.80 -7.06
C GLY A 312 -4.30 -25.35 -6.74
N LEU A 313 -4.20 -24.45 -7.73
CA LEU A 313 -4.59 -23.05 -7.53
C LEU A 313 -6.11 -22.93 -7.30
N SER A 314 -6.48 -22.23 -6.23
CA SER A 314 -7.86 -21.85 -5.99
C SER A 314 -8.35 -20.85 -7.05
N PRO A 315 -9.59 -21.00 -7.56
CA PRO A 315 -10.15 -20.05 -8.51
C PRO A 315 -10.25 -18.63 -7.91
N PRO A 316 -10.13 -17.56 -8.73
CA PRO A 316 -10.22 -16.18 -8.27
C PRO A 316 -11.65 -15.82 -7.81
N GLY A 317 -11.94 -16.15 -6.56
CA GLY A 317 -13.24 -15.96 -5.89
C GLY A 317 -13.43 -16.78 -4.61
N GLY A 318 -12.35 -17.34 -4.05
CA GLY A 318 -12.38 -18.19 -2.85
C GLY A 318 -13.14 -17.56 -1.67
N SER A 319 -13.96 -18.37 -1.01
CA SER A 319 -14.94 -18.00 0.00
C SER A 319 -14.43 -17.00 1.04
N THR A 320 -14.96 -15.78 0.98
CA THR A 320 -15.11 -14.95 2.18
C THR A 320 -16.58 -14.57 2.26
N GLY A 321 -17.26 -15.02 3.30
CA GLY A 321 -18.64 -14.65 3.57
C GLY A 321 -18.70 -13.15 3.73
N GLY A 322 -19.40 -12.46 2.83
CA GLY A 322 -19.31 -11.02 2.76
C GLY A 322 -20.17 -10.48 1.64
N ASN A 323 -20.83 -9.36 1.93
CA ASN A 323 -21.67 -8.64 1.00
C ASN A 323 -20.91 -8.32 -0.31
N ARG A 324 -21.53 -8.56 -1.47
CA ARG A 324 -20.89 -8.45 -2.81
C ARG A 324 -20.37 -7.05 -3.11
N ALA A 325 -20.96 -6.02 -2.49
CA ALA A 325 -20.43 -4.65 -2.52
C ALA A 325 -18.99 -4.59 -1.99
N LEU A 326 -18.77 -5.24 -0.85
CA LEU A 326 -17.47 -5.31 -0.16
C LEU A 326 -16.43 -6.07 -0.98
N GLN A 327 -16.83 -7.09 -1.75
CA GLN A 327 -15.91 -7.82 -2.63
C GLN A 327 -15.34 -6.93 -3.74
N ALA A 328 -16.18 -6.10 -4.37
CA ALA A 328 -15.74 -5.18 -5.42
C ALA A 328 -14.82 -4.08 -4.89
N VAL A 329 -15.16 -3.56 -3.71
CA VAL A 329 -14.41 -2.57 -2.95
C VAL A 329 -13.05 -3.14 -2.53
N ARG A 330 -13.03 -4.35 -1.98
CA ARG A 330 -11.82 -5.11 -1.64
C ARG A 330 -10.94 -5.35 -2.87
N ARG A 331 -11.50 -5.79 -4.00
CA ARG A 331 -10.76 -5.99 -5.26
C ARG A 331 -10.05 -4.71 -5.71
N HIS A 332 -10.76 -3.58 -5.68
CA HIS A 332 -10.20 -2.27 -6.02
C HIS A 332 -9.10 -1.83 -5.05
N PHE A 333 -9.24 -2.11 -3.75
CA PHE A 333 -8.18 -1.84 -2.77
C PHE A 333 -6.97 -2.77 -2.91
N GLU A 334 -7.16 -4.06 -3.20
CA GLU A 334 -6.09 -5.00 -3.53
C GLU A 334 -5.31 -4.50 -4.76
N GLU A 335 -6.00 -4.15 -5.84
CA GLU A 335 -5.38 -3.53 -7.04
C GLU A 335 -4.58 -2.27 -6.70
N LEU A 336 -5.10 -1.39 -5.83
CA LEU A 336 -4.43 -0.15 -5.44
C LEU A 336 -3.19 -0.36 -4.55
N ILE A 337 -3.26 -1.31 -3.61
CA ILE A 337 -2.13 -1.74 -2.77
C ILE A 337 -1.04 -2.34 -3.66
N ASP A 338 -1.42 -3.21 -4.58
CA ASP A 338 -0.50 -3.92 -5.44
C ASP A 338 0.14 -2.99 -6.50
N ALA A 339 -0.62 -2.07 -7.08
CA ALA A 339 -0.12 -1.05 -8.00
C ALA A 339 0.85 -0.04 -7.36
N ARG A 340 0.88 0.03 -6.02
CA ARG A 340 1.76 0.93 -5.25
C ARG A 340 2.88 0.22 -4.49
N ASP A 341 3.06 -1.09 -4.69
CA ASP A 341 4.02 -1.94 -3.95
C ASP A 341 3.89 -1.78 -2.42
N ILE A 342 2.66 -1.64 -1.92
CA ILE A 342 2.41 -1.52 -0.48
C ILE A 342 2.51 -2.93 0.12
N ARG A 343 3.37 -3.09 1.14
CA ARG A 343 3.66 -4.37 1.81
C ARG A 343 3.39 -4.33 3.32
N ASN A 344 2.61 -3.34 3.77
CA ASN A 344 2.28 -3.12 5.17
C ASN A 344 1.06 -3.94 5.58
N GLY A 345 1.15 -4.63 6.73
CA GLY A 345 -0.02 -5.14 7.43
C GLY A 345 -0.73 -4.02 8.21
N GLY A 346 -1.86 -4.32 8.85
CA GLY A 346 -2.57 -3.35 9.69
C GLY A 346 -3.15 -2.13 8.95
N LEU A 347 -3.33 -2.22 7.63
CA LEU A 347 -3.80 -1.07 6.85
C LEU A 347 -5.22 -0.68 7.26
N ARG A 348 -5.45 0.62 7.49
CA ARG A 348 -6.77 1.18 7.77
C ARG A 348 -7.23 1.95 6.54
N LEU A 349 -8.17 1.38 5.79
CA LEU A 349 -8.68 1.90 4.53
C LEU A 349 -10.00 2.63 4.78
N GLN A 350 -10.00 3.96 4.81
CA GLN A 350 -11.23 4.73 4.89
C GLN A 350 -11.83 4.86 3.48
N SER A 351 -12.99 4.26 3.26
CA SER A 351 -13.71 4.33 1.99
C SER A 351 -14.65 5.55 1.91
N THR A 352 -15.29 5.72 0.76
CA THR A 352 -16.35 6.72 0.52
C THR A 352 -17.77 6.19 0.74
N ILE A 353 -17.91 4.87 0.89
CA ILE A 353 -19.19 4.17 1.04
C ILE A 353 -19.82 4.54 2.38
N SER A 354 -21.14 4.53 2.45
CA SER A 354 -21.90 4.66 3.69
C SER A 354 -22.70 3.38 3.90
N SER A 355 -22.57 2.73 5.06
CA SER A 355 -23.31 1.50 5.38
C SER A 355 -24.82 1.65 5.13
N ASN A 356 -25.41 2.75 5.58
CA ASN A 356 -26.84 3.03 5.42
C ASN A 356 -27.27 3.14 3.94
N THR A 357 -26.41 3.72 3.09
CA THR A 357 -26.68 3.79 1.63
C THR A 357 -26.54 2.41 1.00
N GLN A 358 -25.55 1.64 1.43
CA GLN A 358 -25.29 0.29 0.92
C GLN A 358 -26.45 -0.68 1.23
N GLU A 359 -26.89 -0.71 2.49
CA GLU A 359 -28.03 -1.50 2.97
C GLU A 359 -29.33 -1.13 2.23
N LEU A 360 -29.56 0.17 1.96
CA LEU A 360 -30.71 0.66 1.19
C LEU A 360 -30.70 0.15 -0.27
N LEU A 361 -29.56 0.24 -0.97
CA LEU A 361 -29.45 -0.20 -2.36
C LEU A 361 -29.64 -1.72 -2.49
N GLU A 362 -29.18 -2.49 -1.51
CA GLU A 362 -29.37 -3.95 -1.48
C GLU A 362 -30.82 -4.34 -1.21
N GLY A 363 -31.50 -3.67 -0.27
CA GLY A 363 -32.91 -3.90 -0.01
C GLY A 363 -33.78 -3.63 -1.25
N GLU A 364 -33.56 -2.51 -1.93
CA GLU A 364 -34.28 -2.19 -3.18
C GLU A 364 -33.89 -3.13 -4.33
N ALA A 365 -32.61 -3.50 -4.49
CA ALA A 365 -32.18 -4.43 -5.53
C ALA A 365 -32.80 -5.84 -5.33
N GLN A 366 -32.83 -6.34 -4.10
CA GLN A 366 -33.47 -7.61 -3.76
C GLN A 366 -34.99 -7.54 -4.00
N ALA A 367 -35.65 -6.48 -3.53
CA ALA A 367 -37.09 -6.29 -3.73
C ALA A 367 -37.50 -6.09 -5.20
N LEU A 368 -36.60 -5.64 -6.07
CA LEU A 368 -36.79 -5.63 -7.53
C LEU A 368 -36.67 -7.03 -8.13
N LEU A 369 -35.60 -7.78 -7.77
CA LEU A 369 -35.38 -9.14 -8.26
C LEU A 369 -36.50 -10.12 -7.90
N GLU A 370 -37.19 -9.91 -6.77
CA GLU A 370 -38.35 -10.70 -6.36
C GLU A 370 -39.61 -10.43 -7.19
N LYS A 371 -39.71 -9.24 -7.80
CA LYS A 371 -40.88 -8.82 -8.62
C LYS A 371 -40.73 -9.15 -10.09
N ILE A 372 -39.52 -9.40 -10.58
CA ILE A 372 -39.23 -9.55 -12.01
C ILE A 372 -39.01 -11.03 -12.35
N PRO A 373 -39.84 -11.63 -13.22
CA PRO A 373 -39.69 -13.02 -13.63
C PRO A 373 -38.43 -13.22 -14.51
N GLY A 374 -38.11 -14.48 -14.83
CA GLY A 374 -37.01 -14.82 -15.73
C GLY A 374 -35.62 -14.85 -15.10
N SER A 375 -35.48 -14.41 -13.84
CA SER A 375 -34.20 -14.42 -13.09
C SER A 375 -33.09 -13.51 -13.66
N PRO A 376 -33.39 -12.23 -13.98
CA PRO A 376 -32.38 -11.30 -14.48
C PRO A 376 -31.30 -10.97 -13.44
N GLU A 377 -30.24 -10.36 -13.92
CA GLU A 377 -29.19 -9.72 -13.13
C GLU A 377 -29.49 -8.23 -12.94
N ILE A 378 -28.92 -7.66 -11.88
CA ILE A 378 -29.11 -6.26 -11.49
C ILE A 378 -27.78 -5.62 -11.14
N ALA A 379 -27.66 -4.32 -11.39
CA ALA A 379 -26.57 -3.50 -10.89
C ALA A 379 -27.11 -2.15 -10.42
N VAL A 380 -26.59 -1.65 -9.29
CA VAL A 380 -26.97 -0.34 -8.74
C VAL A 380 -25.71 0.38 -8.28
N VAL A 381 -25.58 1.67 -8.60
CA VAL A 381 -24.47 2.51 -8.18
C VAL A 381 -25.02 3.83 -7.67
N CYS A 382 -24.68 4.22 -6.44
CA CYS A 382 -24.94 5.56 -5.92
C CYS A 382 -23.62 6.30 -5.77
N ILE A 383 -23.48 7.45 -6.41
CA ILE A 383 -22.34 8.36 -6.26
C ILE A 383 -22.77 9.72 -5.72
N ASP A 384 -21.83 10.42 -5.11
CA ASP A 384 -21.91 11.84 -4.82
C ASP A 384 -21.78 12.65 -6.11
N THR A 385 -22.80 13.42 -6.47
CA THR A 385 -22.88 14.12 -7.77
C THR A 385 -21.71 15.08 -7.99
N ARG A 386 -21.25 15.75 -6.94
CA ARG A 386 -20.24 16.83 -7.05
C ARG A 386 -18.81 16.31 -6.91
N THR A 387 -18.59 15.33 -6.02
CA THR A 387 -17.25 14.81 -5.75
C THR A 387 -16.90 13.53 -6.52
N GLY A 388 -17.90 12.71 -6.90
CA GLY A 388 -17.69 11.37 -7.46
C GLY A 388 -17.44 10.27 -6.42
N ALA A 389 -17.49 10.60 -5.13
CA ALA A 389 -17.36 9.64 -4.04
C ALA A 389 -18.43 8.55 -4.15
N ILE A 390 -18.04 7.28 -4.30
CA ILE A 390 -19.00 6.17 -4.43
C ILE A 390 -19.59 5.86 -3.05
N ARG A 391 -20.91 5.95 -2.93
CA ARG A 391 -21.66 5.87 -1.66
C ARG A 391 -22.24 4.51 -1.37
N GLY A 392 -22.56 3.76 -2.42
CA GLY A 392 -22.94 2.36 -2.35
C GLY A 392 -22.97 1.73 -3.73
N ILE A 393 -22.80 0.42 -3.80
CA ILE A 393 -22.68 -0.34 -5.04
C ILE A 393 -23.24 -1.76 -4.91
N VAL A 394 -24.04 -2.19 -5.88
CA VAL A 394 -24.58 -3.55 -6.03
C VAL A 394 -24.18 -4.04 -7.41
N GLY A 395 -23.47 -5.18 -7.48
CA GLY A 395 -22.88 -5.72 -8.71
C GLY A 395 -23.56 -6.97 -9.30
N GLY A 396 -24.68 -7.38 -8.72
CA GLY A 396 -25.40 -8.61 -9.08
C GLY A 396 -26.43 -8.96 -8.00
N ARG A 397 -27.09 -10.10 -8.17
CA ARG A 397 -28.04 -10.68 -7.18
C ARG A 397 -27.39 -10.95 -5.82
N ALA A 398 -28.15 -11.24 -4.77
CA ALA A 398 -27.57 -11.68 -3.49
C ALA A 398 -26.89 -13.07 -3.58
N THR A 399 -27.39 -13.96 -4.44
CA THR A 399 -26.94 -15.36 -4.57
C THR A 399 -25.94 -15.57 -5.72
N GLY A 400 -24.97 -16.46 -5.50
CA GLY A 400 -23.96 -16.90 -6.48
C GLY A 400 -22.58 -16.25 -6.31
N ASN A 401 -21.51 -17.05 -6.33
CA ASN A 401 -20.13 -16.57 -6.30
C ASN A 401 -19.67 -16.16 -7.71
N THR A 402 -19.81 -14.88 -8.06
CA THR A 402 -19.14 -14.30 -9.25
C THR A 402 -18.21 -13.18 -8.82
N SER A 403 -16.95 -13.23 -9.24
CA SER A 403 -15.97 -12.14 -9.08
C SER A 403 -16.19 -10.98 -10.06
N PHE A 404 -17.09 -11.16 -11.02
CA PHE A 404 -17.61 -10.14 -11.94
C PHE A 404 -18.61 -9.22 -11.22
N ASN A 405 -18.33 -7.91 -11.20
CA ASN A 405 -19.23 -6.90 -10.66
C ASN A 405 -19.85 -6.11 -11.81
N ARG A 406 -21.15 -6.27 -12.04
CA ARG A 406 -21.84 -5.67 -13.19
C ARG A 406 -21.94 -4.15 -13.15
N ALA A 407 -21.85 -3.54 -11.96
CA ALA A 407 -21.80 -2.09 -11.81
C ALA A 407 -20.45 -1.48 -12.27
N LEU A 408 -19.35 -2.24 -12.18
CA LEU A 408 -18.00 -1.80 -12.56
C LEU A 408 -17.53 -2.35 -13.90
N ASP A 409 -17.92 -3.58 -14.24
CA ASP A 409 -17.27 -4.39 -15.27
C ASP A 409 -18.19 -4.66 -16.48
N ALA A 410 -19.52 -4.67 -16.30
CA ALA A 410 -20.45 -4.97 -17.39
C ALA A 410 -20.79 -3.72 -18.20
N ARG A 411 -20.32 -3.68 -19.44
CA ARG A 411 -20.69 -2.63 -20.42
C ARG A 411 -21.93 -3.05 -21.18
N ARG A 412 -22.94 -2.17 -21.19
CA ARG A 412 -24.31 -2.44 -21.63
C ARG A 412 -24.81 -1.30 -22.52
N ASP A 413 -25.67 -1.63 -23.48
CA ASP A 413 -26.24 -0.65 -24.42
C ASP A 413 -27.16 0.32 -23.67
N LEU A 414 -26.94 1.62 -23.85
CA LEU A 414 -27.68 2.67 -23.14
C LEU A 414 -29.08 2.91 -23.71
N GLY A 415 -29.23 2.82 -25.03
CA GLY A 415 -30.47 3.14 -25.72
C GLY A 415 -31.04 4.51 -25.29
N GLU A 416 -32.33 4.53 -24.95
CA GLU A 416 -33.09 5.77 -24.73
C GLU A 416 -32.47 6.71 -23.67
N ILE A 417 -31.81 6.19 -22.63
CA ILE A 417 -31.17 7.02 -21.58
C ILE A 417 -29.94 7.80 -22.08
N PHE A 418 -29.46 7.54 -23.30
CA PHE A 418 -28.42 8.35 -23.94
C PHE A 418 -28.95 9.71 -24.45
N THR A 419 -30.27 9.85 -24.64
CA THR A 419 -30.91 11.03 -25.23
C THR A 419 -30.50 12.39 -24.64
N PRO A 420 -30.41 12.59 -23.30
CA PRO A 420 -29.97 13.87 -22.73
C PRO A 420 -28.54 14.25 -23.11
N PHE A 421 -27.67 13.26 -23.34
CA PHE A 421 -26.28 13.50 -23.75
C PHE A 421 -26.20 13.96 -25.21
N VAL A 422 -27.10 13.48 -26.08
CA VAL A 422 -27.28 14.03 -27.45
C VAL A 422 -27.76 15.48 -27.39
N TYR A 423 -28.71 15.80 -26.50
CA TYR A 423 -29.19 17.18 -26.32
C TYR A 423 -28.08 18.11 -25.80
N ALA A 424 -27.30 17.64 -24.83
CA ALA A 424 -26.12 18.33 -24.32
C ALA A 424 -25.07 18.58 -25.41
N ALA A 425 -24.78 17.56 -26.22
CA ALA A 425 -23.83 17.66 -27.32
C ALA A 425 -24.28 18.64 -28.42
N ALA A 426 -25.58 18.65 -28.75
CA ALA A 426 -26.18 19.62 -29.65
C ALA A 426 -26.06 21.06 -29.10
N ALA A 427 -26.47 21.28 -27.84
CA ALA A 427 -26.44 22.60 -27.21
C ALA A 427 -25.01 23.15 -27.06
N GLU A 428 -24.03 22.30 -26.76
CA GLU A 428 -22.59 22.64 -26.71
C GLU A 428 -22.05 23.13 -28.08
N ARG A 429 -22.67 22.71 -29.19
CA ARG A 429 -22.37 23.20 -30.55
C ARG A 429 -23.30 24.32 -31.03
N GLY A 430 -24.13 24.88 -30.15
CA GLY A 430 -25.10 25.93 -30.49
C GLY A 430 -26.33 25.44 -31.27
N ILE A 431 -26.49 24.13 -31.45
CA ILE A 431 -27.68 23.53 -32.06
C ILE A 431 -28.77 23.47 -30.99
N LYS A 432 -29.92 24.11 -31.24
CA LYS A 432 -31.04 24.10 -30.28
C LYS A 432 -31.61 22.68 -30.12
N PRO A 433 -31.58 22.09 -28.90
CA PRO A 433 -32.13 20.76 -28.68
C PRO A 433 -33.65 20.72 -28.92
N ARG A 434 -34.14 19.52 -29.24
CA ARG A 434 -35.55 19.23 -29.58
C ARG A 434 -35.99 17.91 -28.94
N GLN A 435 -37.01 17.99 -28.11
CA GLN A 435 -37.59 16.83 -27.43
C GLN A 435 -38.08 15.79 -28.45
N GLY A 436 -37.85 14.50 -28.18
CA GLY A 436 -38.27 13.40 -29.05
C GLY A 436 -37.54 13.27 -30.40
N GLN A 437 -36.56 14.12 -30.73
CA GLN A 437 -35.86 14.13 -32.03
C GLN A 437 -34.35 13.84 -31.95
N PRO A 438 -33.86 12.83 -31.21
CA PRO A 438 -32.42 12.61 -31.03
C PRO A 438 -31.71 12.22 -32.35
N VAL A 439 -32.37 11.47 -33.25
CA VAL A 439 -31.81 11.12 -34.57
C VAL A 439 -31.57 12.35 -35.44
N THR A 440 -32.53 13.29 -35.49
CA THR A 440 -32.40 14.52 -36.27
C THR A 440 -31.26 15.39 -35.74
N LEU A 441 -31.17 15.56 -34.41
CA LEU A 441 -30.08 16.29 -33.77
C LEU A 441 -28.72 15.62 -33.99
N GLY A 442 -28.66 14.28 -33.91
CA GLY A 442 -27.44 13.52 -34.17
C GLY A 442 -26.93 13.66 -35.60
N ARG A 443 -27.84 13.67 -36.59
CA ARG A 443 -27.51 13.95 -38.00
C ARG A 443 -27.04 15.39 -38.23
N GLU A 444 -27.65 16.37 -37.56
CA GLU A 444 -27.23 17.78 -37.63
C GLU A 444 -25.86 18.02 -36.92
N LEU A 445 -25.57 17.29 -35.86
CA LEU A 445 -24.32 17.34 -35.11
C LEU A 445 -23.17 16.59 -35.80
N GLY A 446 -23.48 15.47 -36.46
CA GLY A 446 -22.52 14.57 -37.08
C GLY A 446 -21.95 13.51 -36.12
N THR A 447 -21.69 12.32 -36.66
CA THR A 447 -21.22 11.13 -35.93
C THR A 447 -19.92 11.37 -35.15
N GLU A 448 -18.90 11.93 -35.80
CA GLU A 448 -17.58 12.16 -35.17
C GLU A 448 -17.66 13.11 -33.97
N ASP A 449 -18.44 14.18 -34.10
CA ASP A 449 -18.57 15.17 -33.04
C ASP A 449 -19.46 14.68 -31.91
N LEU A 450 -20.49 13.88 -32.18
CA LEU A 450 -21.22 13.19 -31.10
C LEU A 450 -20.33 12.20 -30.33
N ILE A 451 -19.51 11.40 -31.02
CA ILE A 451 -18.55 10.49 -30.36
C ILE A 451 -17.57 11.29 -29.49
N ARG A 452 -16.94 12.33 -30.04
CA ARG A 452 -16.02 13.23 -29.33
C ARG A 452 -16.65 13.86 -28.07
N LEU A 453 -17.94 14.17 -28.13
CA LEU A 453 -18.69 14.75 -27.00
C LEU A 453 -19.13 13.66 -26.00
N ALA A 454 -19.52 12.47 -26.45
CA ALA A 454 -19.78 11.32 -25.60
C ALA A 454 -18.53 10.89 -24.80
N GLU A 455 -17.34 10.95 -25.41
CA GLU A 455 -16.06 10.72 -24.73
C GLU A 455 -15.73 11.79 -23.66
N ARG A 456 -16.18 13.04 -23.83
CA ARG A 456 -16.10 14.07 -22.77
C ARG A 456 -16.97 13.72 -21.56
N PHE A 457 -18.15 13.15 -21.79
CA PHE A 457 -18.97 12.52 -20.74
C PHE A 457 -18.35 11.21 -20.20
N GLY A 458 -17.42 10.60 -20.95
CA GLY A 458 -16.62 9.44 -20.58
C GLY A 458 -17.14 8.10 -21.08
N PHE A 459 -18.11 8.11 -21.98
CA PHE A 459 -18.48 6.91 -22.74
C PHE A 459 -17.33 6.60 -23.70
N ARG A 460 -16.69 5.43 -23.56
CA ARG A 460 -15.56 5.00 -24.41
C ARG A 460 -15.98 4.00 -25.49
N GLY A 461 -17.28 3.96 -25.81
CA GLY A 461 -17.88 2.98 -26.69
C GLY A 461 -17.79 1.52 -26.18
N PRO A 462 -17.97 0.51 -27.05
CA PRO A 462 -18.22 0.64 -28.49
C PRO A 462 -19.45 1.52 -28.79
N PHE A 463 -19.36 2.21 -29.93
CA PHE A 463 -20.40 3.05 -30.51
C PHE A 463 -20.95 2.30 -31.73
N LEU A 464 -22.26 2.19 -31.87
CA LEU A 464 -22.88 1.68 -33.09
C LEU A 464 -22.76 2.71 -34.22
N GLU A 465 -22.92 2.27 -35.47
CA GLU A 465 -22.82 3.14 -36.64
C GLU A 465 -24.18 3.73 -37.06
N GLY A 466 -24.13 4.82 -37.84
CA GLY A 466 -25.32 5.43 -38.42
C GLY A 466 -26.32 5.97 -37.38
N ASP A 467 -27.61 5.82 -37.67
CA ASP A 467 -28.69 6.36 -36.82
C ASP A 467 -28.79 5.69 -35.45
N ASP A 468 -28.29 4.46 -35.29
CA ASP A 468 -28.40 3.73 -34.03
C ASP A 468 -27.54 4.37 -32.92
N LEU A 469 -26.40 4.99 -33.28
CA LEU A 469 -25.65 5.87 -32.37
C LEU A 469 -26.55 6.96 -31.77
N PHE A 470 -27.33 7.63 -32.63
CA PHE A 470 -28.19 8.74 -32.22
C PHE A 470 -29.38 8.29 -31.38
N ARG A 471 -29.74 7.01 -31.44
CA ARG A 471 -30.74 6.36 -30.58
C ARG A 471 -30.15 5.79 -29.29
N GLY A 472 -28.85 5.98 -29.07
CA GLY A 472 -28.16 5.54 -27.86
C GLY A 472 -27.45 4.20 -27.94
N GLY A 473 -27.16 3.72 -29.16
CA GLY A 473 -26.26 2.60 -29.45
C GLY A 473 -24.84 2.87 -28.97
N VAL A 474 -24.65 2.87 -27.66
CA VAL A 474 -23.44 3.25 -26.93
C VAL A 474 -23.33 2.30 -25.75
N SER A 475 -22.18 1.64 -25.60
CA SER A 475 -21.96 0.73 -24.48
C SER A 475 -21.21 1.41 -23.33
N ALA A 476 -21.73 1.31 -22.11
CA ALA A 476 -21.07 1.80 -20.90
C ALA A 476 -21.46 1.00 -19.64
N THR A 477 -20.67 1.12 -18.57
CA THR A 477 -20.99 0.50 -17.28
C THR A 477 -21.92 1.37 -16.44
N PRO A 478 -22.69 0.82 -15.47
CA PRO A 478 -23.52 1.61 -14.57
C PRO A 478 -22.75 2.70 -13.79
N LEU A 479 -21.47 2.47 -13.46
CA LEU A 479 -20.62 3.52 -12.88
C LEU A 479 -20.25 4.61 -13.90
N GLU A 480 -19.96 4.26 -15.16
CA GLU A 480 -19.73 5.23 -16.24
C GLU A 480 -20.98 6.08 -16.50
N VAL A 481 -22.17 5.47 -16.51
CA VAL A 481 -23.47 6.15 -16.63
C VAL A 481 -23.71 7.08 -15.45
N ALA A 482 -23.55 6.62 -14.20
CA ALA A 482 -23.70 7.47 -13.03
C ALA A 482 -22.76 8.69 -13.08
N ALA A 483 -21.49 8.49 -13.45
CA ALA A 483 -20.50 9.57 -13.54
C ALA A 483 -20.79 10.57 -14.68
N ALA A 484 -21.31 10.09 -15.82
CA ALA A 484 -21.74 10.94 -16.92
C ALA A 484 -23.01 11.73 -16.56
N SER A 485 -24.01 11.07 -15.96
CA SER A 485 -25.26 11.67 -15.51
C SER A 485 -25.05 12.74 -14.43
N ALA A 486 -24.09 12.53 -13.52
CA ALA A 486 -23.70 13.54 -12.54
C ALA A 486 -23.17 14.83 -13.21
N ALA A 487 -22.52 14.74 -14.38
CA ALA A 487 -22.06 15.92 -15.11
C ALA A 487 -23.22 16.77 -15.67
N LEU A 488 -24.39 16.17 -15.94
CA LEU A 488 -25.58 16.92 -16.37
C LEU A 488 -26.08 17.84 -15.25
N THR A 489 -26.17 17.34 -14.01
CA THR A 489 -26.66 18.13 -12.86
C THR A 489 -25.58 18.96 -12.16
N ALA A 490 -24.30 18.60 -12.29
CA ALA A 490 -23.16 19.37 -11.79
C ALA A 490 -22.67 20.45 -12.78
N GLU A 491 -23.58 21.04 -13.59
CA GLU A 491 -23.27 22.14 -14.51
C GLU A 491 -22.11 21.86 -15.50
N GLY A 492 -21.97 20.61 -15.94
CA GLY A 492 -20.93 20.18 -16.87
C GLY A 492 -19.61 19.82 -16.18
N GLN A 493 -19.51 19.93 -14.86
CA GLN A 493 -18.38 19.40 -14.09
C GLN A 493 -18.53 17.89 -13.91
N LYS A 494 -17.79 17.10 -14.70
CA LYS A 494 -17.79 15.66 -14.54
C LYS A 494 -16.89 15.25 -13.38
N PRO A 495 -17.39 14.60 -12.33
CA PRO A 495 -16.53 14.09 -11.25
C PRO A 495 -15.71 12.86 -11.70
N ARG A 496 -14.53 12.68 -11.12
CA ARG A 496 -13.77 11.44 -11.16
C ARG A 496 -14.22 10.54 -10.02
N THR A 497 -14.74 9.36 -10.32
CA THR A 497 -15.24 8.43 -9.31
C THR A 497 -14.12 7.74 -8.53
N TYR A 498 -14.32 7.53 -7.23
CA TYR A 498 -13.32 6.91 -6.34
C TYR A 498 -13.97 6.18 -5.15
N PHE A 499 -13.28 5.13 -4.66
CA PHE A 499 -13.65 4.36 -3.46
C PHE A 499 -12.77 4.69 -2.24
N LEU A 500 -11.46 4.89 -2.41
CA LEU A 500 -10.55 5.22 -1.30
C LEU A 500 -10.63 6.70 -0.98
N ARG A 501 -10.93 7.06 0.28
CA ARG A 501 -10.70 8.42 0.78
C ARG A 501 -9.29 8.55 1.37
N LYS A 502 -8.93 7.66 2.30
CA LYS A 502 -7.61 7.64 2.99
C LYS A 502 -7.11 6.22 3.23
N LEU A 503 -5.81 6.04 3.08
CA LEU A 503 -5.09 4.83 3.48
C LEU A 503 -4.11 5.20 4.61
N LEU A 504 -4.26 4.55 5.75
CA LEU A 504 -3.34 4.66 6.89
C LEU A 504 -2.66 3.31 7.12
N ASP A 505 -1.48 3.33 7.75
CA ASP A 505 -0.86 2.14 8.36
C ASP A 505 -1.39 1.86 9.77
N SER A 506 -0.89 0.78 10.39
CA SER A 506 -1.12 0.37 11.79
C SER A 506 -0.89 1.51 12.78
N ASP A 507 0.12 2.33 12.52
CA ASP A 507 0.56 3.41 13.40
C ASP A 507 -0.33 4.66 13.26
N GLY A 508 -1.35 4.60 12.38
CA GLY A 508 -2.24 5.71 12.05
C GLY A 508 -1.64 6.75 11.09
N ASN A 509 -0.40 6.55 10.62
CA ASN A 509 0.23 7.50 9.70
C ASN A 509 -0.39 7.39 8.30
N GLN A 510 -0.56 8.54 7.63
CA GLN A 510 -1.23 8.60 6.33
C GLN A 510 -0.29 8.20 5.19
N ILE A 511 -0.57 7.08 4.51
CA ILE A 511 0.14 6.62 3.32
C ILE A 511 -0.38 7.33 2.07
N LEU A 512 -1.70 7.50 1.96
CA LEU A 512 -2.37 8.08 0.79
C LEU A 512 -3.67 8.79 1.19
N SER A 513 -3.92 9.96 0.61
CA SER A 513 -5.25 10.59 0.55
C SER A 513 -5.64 10.75 -0.92
N ILE A 514 -6.93 10.62 -1.22
CA ILE A 514 -7.48 10.97 -2.53
C ILE A 514 -8.47 12.10 -2.30
N GLU A 515 -8.13 13.27 -2.84
CA GLU A 515 -9.00 14.42 -2.86
C GLU A 515 -10.00 14.34 -4.03
N PRO A 516 -11.23 14.87 -3.86
CA PRO A 516 -12.19 14.99 -4.96
C PRO A 516 -11.57 15.73 -6.16
N SER A 517 -11.82 15.24 -7.37
CA SER A 517 -11.43 15.93 -8.60
C SER A 517 -12.54 15.84 -9.63
N SER A 518 -12.83 16.95 -10.30
CA SER A 518 -13.73 17.02 -11.45
C SER A 518 -12.97 17.55 -12.67
N LYS A 519 -13.49 17.23 -13.85
CA LYS A 519 -13.07 17.82 -15.12
C LYS A 519 -14.25 18.63 -15.67
N SER A 520 -14.00 19.88 -16.04
CA SER A 520 -14.96 20.67 -16.81
C SER A 520 -15.18 19.99 -18.16
N ALA A 521 -16.29 19.28 -18.28
CA ALA A 521 -16.60 18.43 -19.42
C ALA A 521 -17.46 19.18 -20.45
N PHE A 522 -18.34 20.09 -20.04
CA PHE A 522 -19.28 20.85 -20.89
C PHE A 522 -19.57 22.25 -20.32
N ALA A 523 -20.18 23.13 -21.13
CA ALA A 523 -20.67 24.42 -20.66
C ALA A 523 -21.94 24.28 -19.78
N PRO A 524 -22.08 25.03 -18.67
CA PRO A 524 -23.28 25.00 -17.83
C PRO A 524 -24.59 25.28 -18.59
N ALA A 525 -24.55 26.18 -19.58
CA ALA A 525 -25.70 26.51 -20.41
C ALA A 525 -26.15 25.33 -21.29
N ALA A 526 -25.20 24.53 -21.80
CA ALA A 526 -25.52 23.35 -22.60
C ALA A 526 -26.19 22.25 -21.75
N MET A 527 -25.75 22.06 -20.50
CA MET A 527 -26.38 21.09 -19.60
C MET A 527 -27.79 21.53 -19.22
N ARG A 528 -27.98 22.83 -18.92
CA ARG A 528 -29.30 23.39 -18.62
C ARG A 528 -30.27 23.19 -19.78
N ALA A 529 -29.87 23.58 -21.00
CA ALA A 529 -30.71 23.41 -22.19
C ALA A 529 -31.07 21.94 -22.45
N ALA A 530 -30.13 21.00 -22.19
CA ALA A 530 -30.38 19.58 -22.32
C ALA A 530 -31.40 19.05 -21.30
N LEU A 531 -31.26 19.44 -20.03
CA LEU A 531 -32.18 19.06 -18.95
C LEU A 531 -33.56 19.68 -19.15
N GLU A 532 -33.66 20.97 -19.47
CA GLU A 532 -34.93 21.66 -19.77
C GLU A 532 -35.66 21.03 -20.97
N THR A 533 -34.92 20.58 -21.99
CA THR A 533 -35.52 19.90 -23.15
C THR A 533 -35.99 18.48 -22.84
N HIS A 534 -35.33 17.79 -21.91
CA HIS A 534 -35.70 16.42 -21.53
C HIS A 534 -36.81 16.40 -20.47
N PHE A 535 -36.76 17.33 -19.52
CA PHE A 535 -37.69 17.48 -18.38
C PHE A 535 -38.42 18.83 -18.43
N PRO A 536 -39.37 19.04 -19.36
CA PRO A 536 -40.25 20.19 -19.28
C PRO A 536 -41.06 20.18 -17.97
N ASP A 537 -41.48 21.37 -17.53
CA ASP A 537 -42.41 21.57 -16.41
C ASP A 537 -41.97 21.01 -15.03
N ASN A 538 -40.66 21.08 -14.71
CA ASN A 538 -40.09 20.62 -13.44
C ASN A 538 -40.42 19.16 -13.09
N GLN A 539 -40.52 18.28 -14.11
CA GLN A 539 -40.67 16.85 -13.88
C GLN A 539 -39.54 16.29 -12.98
N PRO A 540 -39.82 15.29 -12.13
CA PRO A 540 -38.82 14.65 -11.28
C PRO A 540 -37.64 14.16 -12.13
N PRO A 541 -36.39 14.56 -11.81
CA PRO A 541 -35.28 14.41 -12.73
C PRO A 541 -34.71 12.98 -12.65
N PHE A 542 -35.35 12.05 -13.35
CA PHE A 542 -34.84 10.70 -13.54
C PHE A 542 -34.91 10.26 -15.00
N LEU A 543 -33.91 9.52 -15.45
CA LEU A 543 -33.91 8.87 -16.76
C LEU A 543 -34.52 7.48 -16.61
N LEU A 544 -35.33 7.09 -17.60
CA LEU A 544 -35.79 5.71 -17.80
C LEU A 544 -35.62 5.37 -19.27
N GLY A 545 -35.33 4.11 -19.57
CA GLY A 545 -35.25 3.66 -20.95
C GLY A 545 -34.81 2.22 -21.10
N THR A 546 -34.94 1.72 -22.33
CA THR A 546 -34.43 0.41 -22.73
C THR A 546 -33.39 0.51 -23.84
N SER A 547 -32.54 -0.52 -23.97
CA SER A 547 -31.70 -0.72 -25.16
C SER A 547 -32.56 -0.95 -26.42
N LEU A 548 -32.00 -0.73 -27.60
CA LEU A 548 -32.71 -0.92 -28.88
C LEU A 548 -33.23 -2.35 -29.06
N SER A 549 -32.45 -3.33 -28.60
CA SER A 549 -32.78 -4.76 -28.55
C SER A 549 -33.78 -5.13 -27.44
N LYS A 550 -34.11 -4.21 -26.53
CA LYS A 550 -34.88 -4.43 -25.29
C LYS A 550 -34.28 -5.55 -24.42
N THR A 551 -32.95 -5.66 -24.39
CA THR A 551 -32.17 -6.60 -23.55
C THR A 551 -31.76 -6.02 -22.21
N ASP A 552 -31.77 -4.69 -22.10
CA ASP A 552 -31.28 -3.92 -20.97
C ASP A 552 -32.31 -2.84 -20.63
N ALA A 553 -32.59 -2.66 -19.34
CA ALA A 553 -33.45 -1.61 -18.82
C ALA A 553 -32.67 -0.77 -17.81
N TRP A 554 -32.84 0.54 -17.89
CA TRP A 554 -32.09 1.52 -17.12
C TRP A 554 -33.02 2.46 -16.35
N ALA A 555 -32.58 2.84 -15.16
CA ALA A 555 -33.14 3.93 -14.39
C ALA A 555 -32.03 4.76 -13.75
N VAL A 556 -32.06 6.08 -13.89
CA VAL A 556 -31.03 6.97 -13.34
C VAL A 556 -31.64 8.15 -12.59
N TRP A 557 -31.42 8.26 -11.29
CA TRP A 557 -31.77 9.42 -10.48
C TRP A 557 -30.75 10.54 -10.68
N LEU A 558 -31.19 11.73 -11.09
CA LEU A 558 -30.36 12.92 -11.31
C LEU A 558 -30.52 13.92 -10.16
N GLY A 559 -30.07 13.55 -8.97
CA GLY A 559 -30.01 14.47 -7.83
C GLY A 559 -28.83 15.45 -7.91
N SER A 560 -28.93 16.56 -7.17
CA SER A 560 -27.85 17.56 -7.02
C SER A 560 -26.72 17.11 -6.08
N GLU A 561 -27.05 16.31 -5.07
CA GLU A 561 -26.10 15.76 -4.06
C GLU A 561 -25.68 14.32 -4.36
N ARG A 562 -26.54 13.59 -5.08
CA ARG A 562 -26.45 12.15 -5.31
C ARG A 562 -26.98 11.80 -6.70
N THR A 563 -26.22 11.00 -7.43
CA THR A 563 -26.65 10.38 -8.69
C THR A 563 -26.70 8.88 -8.49
N THR A 564 -27.83 8.25 -8.79
CA THR A 564 -28.01 6.80 -8.64
C THR A 564 -28.32 6.20 -10.00
N CYS A 565 -27.52 5.25 -10.47
CA CYS A 565 -27.78 4.49 -11.69
C CYS A 565 -28.19 3.06 -11.31
N LEU A 566 -29.20 2.53 -12.00
CA LEU A 566 -29.72 1.19 -11.87
C LEU A 566 -29.86 0.56 -13.25
N TRP A 567 -29.39 -0.67 -13.40
CA TRP A 567 -29.49 -1.49 -14.60
C TRP A 567 -30.09 -2.86 -14.26
N ILE A 568 -30.95 -3.37 -15.15
CA ILE A 568 -31.45 -4.75 -15.14
C ILE A 568 -31.31 -5.35 -16.54
N GLY A 569 -30.85 -6.59 -16.61
CA GLY A 569 -30.65 -7.33 -17.87
C GLY A 569 -30.12 -8.75 -17.61
N TYR A 570 -29.57 -9.39 -18.64
CA TYR A 570 -29.04 -10.75 -18.56
C TYR A 570 -27.58 -10.81 -19.00
N ASP A 571 -26.75 -11.69 -18.42
CA ASP A 571 -25.34 -11.84 -18.80
C ASP A 571 -25.16 -12.21 -20.28
N THR A 572 -25.84 -13.26 -20.72
CA THR A 572 -26.11 -13.48 -22.14
C THR A 572 -27.19 -12.47 -22.57
N PRO A 573 -27.01 -11.71 -23.67
CA PRO A 573 -28.03 -10.78 -24.16
C PRO A 573 -29.35 -11.49 -24.48
N THR A 574 -30.33 -11.35 -23.59
CA THR A 574 -31.68 -11.93 -23.67
C THR A 574 -32.68 -10.79 -23.56
N ARG A 575 -33.72 -10.82 -24.41
CA ARG A 575 -34.77 -9.80 -24.42
C ARG A 575 -35.58 -9.87 -23.11
N LEU A 576 -35.90 -8.70 -22.57
CA LEU A 576 -36.65 -8.56 -21.32
C LEU A 576 -38.14 -8.86 -21.54
N ASP A 577 -38.73 -9.60 -20.60
CA ASP A 577 -40.16 -9.85 -20.54
C ASP A 577 -40.90 -8.58 -20.10
N SER A 578 -41.97 -8.22 -20.81
CA SER A 578 -42.86 -7.08 -20.51
C SER A 578 -42.12 -5.79 -20.08
N PRO A 579 -41.26 -5.21 -20.96
CA PRO A 579 -40.37 -4.11 -20.60
C PRO A 579 -41.09 -2.86 -20.07
N ASP A 580 -42.34 -2.61 -20.47
CA ASP A 580 -43.12 -1.46 -19.96
C ASP A 580 -43.48 -1.61 -18.47
N ILE A 581 -43.78 -2.84 -18.01
CA ILE A 581 -44.04 -3.18 -16.59
C ILE A 581 -42.74 -3.10 -15.79
N LEU A 582 -41.63 -3.54 -16.38
CA LEU A 582 -40.30 -3.39 -15.80
C LEU A 582 -39.96 -1.91 -15.60
N LEU A 583 -40.14 -1.06 -16.62
CA LEU A 583 -39.89 0.38 -16.53
C LEU A 583 -40.77 1.07 -15.49
N SER A 584 -42.04 0.69 -15.31
CA SER A 584 -42.85 1.22 -14.19
C SER A 584 -42.31 0.76 -12.83
N THR A 585 -41.87 -0.48 -12.70
CA THR A 585 -41.32 -1.00 -11.43
C THR A 585 -39.98 -0.33 -11.09
N LEU A 586 -39.15 -0.08 -12.11
CA LEU A 586 -37.90 0.67 -11.98
C LEU A 586 -38.13 2.14 -11.62
N ARG A 587 -39.18 2.78 -12.17
CA ARG A 587 -39.58 4.15 -11.82
C ARG A 587 -39.83 4.29 -10.33
N ASP A 588 -40.62 3.40 -9.76
CA ASP A 588 -40.99 3.46 -8.34
C ASP A 588 -39.76 3.25 -7.43
N SER A 589 -38.85 2.34 -7.81
CA SER A 589 -37.62 2.09 -7.05
C SER A 589 -36.63 3.25 -7.16
N ILE A 590 -36.38 3.80 -8.36
CA ILE A 590 -35.44 4.91 -8.51
C ILE A 590 -35.93 6.20 -7.82
N GLN A 591 -37.25 6.41 -7.76
CA GLN A 591 -37.85 7.47 -6.96
C GLN A 591 -37.69 7.24 -5.44
N ARG A 592 -37.90 6.02 -4.94
CA ARG A 592 -37.63 5.70 -3.52
C ARG A 592 -36.16 5.90 -3.17
N LEU A 593 -35.24 5.42 -4.01
CA LEU A 593 -33.80 5.61 -3.85
C LEU A 593 -33.39 7.08 -3.88
N GLY A 594 -34.04 7.91 -4.69
CA GLY A 594 -33.85 9.36 -4.71
C GLY A 594 -34.40 10.06 -3.46
N ALA A 595 -35.59 9.66 -2.98
CA ALA A 595 -36.26 10.26 -1.83
C ALA A 595 -35.65 9.86 -0.46
N ALA A 596 -35.10 8.64 -0.35
CA ALA A 596 -34.50 8.11 0.86
C ALA A 596 -33.08 8.66 1.13
N GLN A 597 -32.51 9.44 0.21
CA GLN A 597 -31.20 10.06 0.40
C GLN A 597 -31.30 11.18 1.46
N PRO A 598 -30.43 11.20 2.47
CA PRO A 598 -30.50 12.21 3.51
C PRO A 598 -30.28 13.60 2.90
N LYS A 599 -31.23 14.50 3.16
CA LYS A 599 -31.01 15.94 3.01
C LYS A 599 -29.87 16.31 3.96
N LEU A 600 -28.64 16.37 3.44
CA LEU A 600 -27.51 16.94 4.15
C LEU A 600 -27.87 18.39 4.50
N ALA A 601 -28.14 18.61 5.78
CA ALA A 601 -28.56 19.90 6.28
C ALA A 601 -27.51 20.95 5.90
N SER A 602 -27.98 22.14 5.54
CA SER A 602 -27.16 23.28 5.17
C SER A 602 -26.26 23.71 6.35
N ALA A 603 -25.06 23.13 6.42
CA ALA A 603 -23.96 23.58 7.27
C ALA A 603 -23.35 24.90 6.74
N SER A 604 -24.22 25.88 6.53
CA SER A 604 -23.93 27.26 6.12
C SER A 604 -24.66 28.22 7.06
N SER A 605 -24.55 27.97 8.37
CA SER A 605 -25.11 28.82 9.44
C SER A 605 -24.37 28.59 10.78
N ALA A 606 -23.03 28.64 10.74
CA ALA A 606 -22.20 28.65 11.95
C ALA A 606 -20.98 29.59 11.78
N LYS A 607 -21.25 30.81 11.32
CA LYS A 607 -20.41 31.97 11.63
C LYS A 607 -21.05 32.72 12.79
N LYS A 608 -20.55 32.48 14.00
CA LYS A 608 -20.50 33.44 15.11
C LYS A 608 -19.43 33.02 16.10
#